data_AF-A0A3S1B7A5-F1
#
_entry.id   AF-A0A3S1B7A5-F1
#
_cell.length_a   1.000
_cell.length_b   1.000
_cell.length_c   1.000
_cell.angle_alpha   90.00
_cell.angle_beta   90.00
_cell.angle_gamma   90.00
#
_symmetry.space_group_name_H-M   'P 1'
#
loop_
_entity.id
_entity.type
_entity.pdbx_description
1 polymer ?
#
loop_
_entity_poly.entity_id
_entity_poly.type
_entity_poly.pdbx_seq_one_letter_code
_entity_poly.pdbx_strand_id
1 'polypeptide(L)'
;MSFSIKEVAEMLGIPPHTIRYYEKEGVLPSIGRDPHGNRMFEQKDLEWMDIMMWLRATGMSVAVIRQMVELAAKGVSTIPERKAILEQHKLELQRKQVELDKANEAVDKKLSIYESLLTGNPN
;
A
#
# COMPACT_ATOMS: atom_id res chain seq x y z
N MET A 1 7.26 4.07 22.04
CA MET A 1 7.13 5.49 21.62
C MET A 1 5.78 5.62 20.93
N SER A 2 5.08 6.74 21.14
CA SER A 2 3.81 7.02 20.49
C SER A 2 3.91 8.30 19.65
N PHE A 3 3.16 8.33 18.55
CA PHE A 3 3.21 9.37 17.53
C PHE A 3 1.84 10.02 17.40
N SER A 4 1.81 11.32 17.19
CA SER A 4 0.61 12.07 16.83
C SER A 4 0.25 11.83 15.37
N ILE A 5 -1.01 12.11 15.00
CA ILE A 5 -1.45 12.02 13.59
C ILE A 5 -0.63 12.90 12.64
N LYS A 6 -0.06 14.00 13.13
CA LYS A 6 0.77 14.90 12.33
C LYS A 6 2.12 14.26 12.03
N GLU A 7 2.77 13.69 13.04
CA GLU A 7 4.04 12.98 12.86
C GLU A 7 3.87 11.77 11.94
N VAL A 8 2.79 10.99 12.11
CA VAL A 8 2.50 9.85 11.24
C VAL A 8 2.25 10.29 9.79
N ALA A 9 1.52 11.40 9.58
CA ALA A 9 1.30 11.97 8.26
C ALA A 9 2.61 12.38 7.58
N GLU A 10 3.52 13.03 8.32
CA GLU A 10 4.85 13.42 7.81
C GLU A 10 5.71 12.20 7.49
N MET A 11 5.72 11.19 8.36
CA MET A 11 6.52 9.98 8.20
C MET A 11 6.05 9.10 7.04
N LEU A 12 4.75 8.99 6.83
CA LEU A 12 4.15 8.18 5.75
C LEU A 12 3.94 8.99 4.46
N GLY A 13 4.21 10.30 4.47
CA GLY A 13 4.01 11.16 3.31
C GLY A 13 2.56 11.27 2.85
N ILE A 14 1.58 11.13 3.77
CA ILE A 14 0.15 11.23 3.46
C ILE A 14 -0.55 12.32 4.28
N PRO A 15 -1.57 12.99 3.72
CA PRO A 15 -2.32 13.97 4.49
C PRO A 15 -3.01 13.38 5.73
N PRO A 16 -3.12 14.12 6.84
CA PRO A 16 -3.84 13.66 8.04
C PRO A 16 -5.30 13.25 7.77
N HIS A 17 -5.96 13.86 6.78
CA HIS A 17 -7.33 13.48 6.42
C HIS A 17 -7.41 12.06 5.83
N THR A 18 -6.37 11.59 5.14
CA THR A 18 -6.28 10.23 4.61
C THR A 18 -6.18 9.21 5.75
N ILE A 19 -5.42 9.52 6.80
CA ILE A 19 -5.33 8.68 8.00
C ILE A 19 -6.70 8.59 8.69
N ARG A 20 -7.41 9.71 8.83
CA ARG A 20 -8.77 9.74 9.40
C ARG A 20 -9.77 8.95 8.55
N TYR A 21 -9.65 9.04 7.23
CA TYR A 21 -10.48 8.25 6.32
C TYR A 21 -10.24 6.75 6.55
N TYR A 22 -8.99 6.31 6.63
CA TYR A 22 -8.65 4.91 6.87
C TYR A 22 -9.12 4.39 8.23
N GLU A 23 -9.01 5.19 9.28
CA GLU A 23 -9.61 4.86 10.57
C GLU A 23 -11.14 4.71 10.47
N LYS A 24 -11.81 5.67 9.82
CA LYS A 24 -13.28 5.65 9.65
C LYS A 24 -13.74 4.42 8.87
N GLU A 25 -12.98 4.02 7.86
CA GLU A 25 -13.27 2.83 7.05
C GLU A 25 -12.93 1.51 7.76
N GLY A 26 -12.41 1.56 8.99
CA GLY A 26 -12.07 0.37 9.77
C GLY A 26 -10.87 -0.41 9.25
N VAL A 27 -9.97 0.26 8.51
CA VAL A 27 -8.76 -0.38 7.96
C VAL A 27 -7.50 -0.14 8.80
N LEU A 28 -7.63 0.60 9.89
CA LEU A 28 -6.59 0.75 10.91
C LEU A 28 -6.94 -0.09 12.14
N PRO A 29 -5.93 -0.72 12.79
CA PRO A 29 -6.12 -1.35 14.08
C PRO A 29 -6.57 -0.30 15.12
N SER A 30 -7.06 -0.75 16.27
CA SER A 30 -7.55 0.16 17.32
C SER A 30 -6.46 1.16 17.75
N ILE A 31 -6.64 2.44 17.38
CA ILE A 31 -5.70 3.52 17.70
C ILE A 31 -5.95 4.01 19.12
N GLY A 32 -4.87 4.13 19.91
CA GLY A 32 -4.92 4.68 21.25
C GLY A 32 -5.29 6.16 21.27
N ARG A 33 -5.73 6.66 22.43
CA ARG A 33 -5.96 8.09 22.64
C ARG A 33 -5.22 8.60 23.87
N ASP A 34 -4.74 9.83 23.81
CA ASP A 34 -4.20 10.54 24.96
C ASP A 34 -5.34 11.03 25.89
N PRO A 35 -5.03 11.54 27.11
CA PRO A 35 -6.04 12.09 28.03
C PRO A 35 -6.84 13.27 27.48
N HIS A 36 -6.36 13.94 26.43
CA HIS A 36 -7.05 15.05 25.75
C HIS A 36 -7.91 14.57 24.57
N GLY A 37 -7.96 13.25 24.32
CA GLY A 37 -8.74 12.63 23.25
C GLY A 37 -8.06 12.62 21.88
N ASN A 38 -6.78 13.02 21.79
CA ASN A 38 -5.99 12.99 20.56
C ASN A 38 -5.53 11.57 20.25
N ARG A 39 -5.42 11.24 18.96
CA ARG A 39 -4.96 9.92 18.49
C ARG A 39 -3.46 9.77 18.73
N MET A 40 -3.11 8.63 19.32
CA MET A 40 -1.74 8.22 19.58
C MET A 40 -1.48 6.89 18.88
N PHE A 41 -0.55 6.90 17.94
CA PHE A 41 -0.15 5.75 17.14
C PHE A 41 1.11 5.13 17.74
N GLU A 42 1.18 3.81 17.81
CA GLU A 42 2.38 3.08 18.19
C GLU A 42 3.15 2.61 16.95
N GLN A 43 4.41 2.22 17.11
CA GLN A 43 5.24 1.72 16.01
C GLN A 43 4.55 0.64 15.17
N LYS A 44 3.82 -0.29 15.79
CA LYS A 44 3.07 -1.34 15.11
C LYS A 44 1.97 -0.80 14.18
N ASP A 45 1.39 0.35 14.53
CA ASP A 45 0.33 0.98 13.74
C ASP A 45 0.93 1.60 12.48
N LEU A 46 2.13 2.15 12.58
CA LEU A 46 2.88 2.69 11.43
C LEU A 46 3.29 1.57 10.47
N GLU A 47 3.81 0.46 10.98
CA GLU A 47 4.15 -0.72 10.18
C GLU A 47 2.92 -1.27 9.45
N TRP A 48 1.77 -1.31 10.13
CA TRP A 48 0.50 -1.68 9.51
C TRP A 48 0.06 -0.69 8.43
N MET A 49 0.19 0.61 8.70
CA MET A 49 -0.19 1.66 7.77
C MET A 49 0.67 1.66 6.50
N ASP A 50 1.98 1.46 6.64
CA ASP A 50 2.91 1.40 5.51
C ASP A 50 2.54 0.26 4.56
N ILE A 51 2.39 -0.98 5.06
CA ILE A 51 2.01 -2.09 4.19
C ILE A 51 0.62 -1.88 3.59
N MET A 52 -0.35 -1.39 4.38
CA MET A 52 -1.71 -1.12 3.91
C MET A 52 -1.74 -0.11 2.76
N MET A 53 -0.90 0.95 2.82
CA MET A 53 -0.77 1.92 1.75
C MET A 53 -0.32 1.27 0.43
N TRP A 54 0.68 0.39 0.48
CA TRP A 54 1.13 -0.34 -0.69
C TRP A 54 0.08 -1.31 -1.23
N LEU A 55 -0.62 -2.04 -0.35
CA LEU A 55 -1.72 -2.92 -0.74
C LEU A 55 -2.82 -2.14 -1.46
N ARG A 56 -3.22 -0.97 -0.95
CA ARG A 56 -4.19 -0.08 -1.60
C ARG A 56 -3.70 0.45 -2.94
N ALA A 57 -2.48 0.99 -2.99
CA ALA A 57 -1.89 1.57 -4.18
C ALA A 57 -1.78 0.55 -5.33
N THR A 58 -1.59 -0.73 -4.97
CA THR A 58 -1.45 -1.82 -5.93
C THR A 58 -2.76 -2.56 -6.23
N GLY A 59 -3.90 -2.03 -5.75
CA GLY A 59 -5.24 -2.43 -6.17
C GLY A 59 -5.99 -3.36 -5.22
N MET A 60 -5.45 -3.68 -4.04
CA MET A 60 -6.23 -4.39 -3.01
C MET A 60 -7.38 -3.51 -2.53
N SER A 61 -8.60 -4.05 -2.47
CA SER A 61 -9.78 -3.28 -2.06
C SER A 61 -9.76 -2.95 -0.56
N VAL A 62 -10.41 -1.84 -0.17
CA VAL A 62 -10.62 -1.47 1.24
C VAL A 62 -11.32 -2.59 2.00
N ALA A 63 -12.24 -3.31 1.35
CA ALA A 63 -12.97 -4.42 1.97
C ALA A 63 -12.05 -5.59 2.36
N VAL A 64 -11.09 -5.96 1.51
CA VAL A 64 -10.13 -7.04 1.83
C VAL A 64 -9.18 -6.61 2.97
N ILE A 65 -8.76 -5.35 2.98
CA ILE A 65 -7.91 -4.82 4.05
C ILE A 65 -8.68 -4.79 5.38
N ARG A 66 -9.96 -4.40 5.37
CA ARG A 66 -10.83 -4.47 6.55
C ARG A 66 -10.92 -5.91 7.08
N GLN A 67 -11.11 -6.89 6.19
CA GLN A 67 -11.09 -8.30 6.55
C GLN A 67 -9.76 -8.70 7.21
N MET A 68 -8.62 -8.21 6.70
CA MET A 68 -7.32 -8.45 7.35
C MET A 68 -7.23 -7.84 8.75
N VAL A 69 -7.78 -6.65 8.98
CA VAL A 69 -7.86 -6.03 10.33
C VAL A 69 -8.69 -6.88 11.27
N GLU A 70 -9.86 -7.34 10.83
CA GLU A 70 -10.75 -8.20 11.62
C GLU A 70 -10.08 -9.54 11.97
N LEU A 71 -9.34 -10.12 11.03
CA LEU A 71 -8.54 -11.32 11.28
C LEU A 71 -7.42 -11.03 12.29
N ALA A 72 -6.70 -9.91 12.13
CA ALA A 72 -5.62 -9.53 13.04
C ALA A 72 -6.13 -9.33 14.48
N ALA A 73 -7.33 -8.78 14.66
CA ALA A 73 -7.97 -8.61 15.96
C ALA A 73 -8.26 -9.95 16.69
N LYS A 74 -8.41 -11.06 15.96
CA LYS A 74 -8.58 -12.41 16.52
C LYS A 74 -7.25 -13.05 16.97
N GLY A 75 -6.13 -12.36 16.76
CA GLY A 75 -4.82 -12.78 17.24
C GLY A 75 -4.12 -13.80 16.32
N VAL A 76 -3.20 -14.58 16.89
CA VAL A 76 -2.28 -15.44 16.14
C VAL A 76 -2.94 -16.62 15.43
N SER A 77 -4.15 -17.02 15.85
CA SER A 77 -4.89 -18.13 15.24
C SER A 77 -5.26 -17.89 13.78
N THR A 78 -5.34 -16.62 13.35
CA THR A 78 -5.70 -16.20 11.99
C THR A 78 -4.50 -15.87 11.10
N ILE A 79 -3.28 -16.18 11.54
CA ILE A 79 -2.08 -15.99 10.73
C ILE A 79 -2.20 -16.70 9.37
N PRO A 80 -2.68 -17.96 9.27
CA PRO A 80 -2.81 -18.65 8.00
C PRO A 80 -3.71 -17.90 7.00
N GLU A 81 -4.84 -17.36 7.44
CA GLU A 81 -5.79 -16.63 6.60
C GLU A 81 -5.21 -15.29 6.14
N ARG A 82 -4.55 -14.55 7.05
CA ARG A 82 -3.86 -13.30 6.69
C ARG A 82 -2.73 -13.54 5.69
N LYS A 83 -1.98 -14.64 5.88
CA LYS A 83 -0.92 -15.05 4.97
C LYS A 83 -1.49 -15.37 3.58
N ALA A 84 -2.59 -16.12 3.50
CA ALA A 84 -3.23 -16.46 2.22
C ALA A 84 -3.66 -15.22 1.43
N ILE A 85 -4.19 -14.18 2.10
CA ILE A 85 -4.55 -12.90 1.46
C ILE A 85 -3.31 -12.23 0.85
N LEU A 86 -2.19 -12.19 1.60
CA LEU A 86 -0.94 -11.59 1.13
C LEU A 86 -0.29 -12.40 0.01
N GLU A 87 -0.34 -13.72 0.08
CA GLU A 87 0.16 -14.61 -0.99
C GLU A 87 -0.61 -14.41 -2.28
N GLN A 88 -1.95 -14.34 -2.21
CA GLN A 88 -2.77 -14.05 -3.38
C GLN A 88 -2.43 -12.69 -3.98
N HIS A 89 -2.30 -11.66 -3.15
CA HIS A 89 -1.94 -10.33 -3.63
C HIS A 89 -0.54 -10.29 -4.24
N LYS A 90 0.42 -11.03 -3.68
CA LYS A 90 1.76 -11.17 -4.24
C LYS A 90 1.74 -11.78 -5.65
N LEU A 91 0.89 -12.77 -5.90
CA LEU A 91 0.71 -13.34 -7.24
C LEU A 91 0.18 -12.29 -8.23
N GLU A 92 -0.80 -11.48 -7.82
CA GLU A 92 -1.32 -10.39 -8.66
C GLU A 92 -0.25 -9.32 -8.94
N LEU A 93 0.58 -8.97 -7.96
CA LEU A 93 1.71 -8.06 -8.15
C LEU A 93 2.71 -8.61 -9.18
N GLN A 94 3.06 -9.89 -9.06
CA GLN A 94 3.98 -10.54 -10.00
C GLN A 94 3.40 -10.58 -11.42
N ARG A 95 2.09 -10.81 -11.56
CA ARG A 95 1.43 -10.76 -12.87
C ARG A 95 1.50 -9.36 -13.48
N LYS A 96 1.20 -8.33 -12.68
CA LYS A 96 1.30 -6.92 -13.11
C LYS A 96 2.72 -6.53 -13.50
N GLN A 97 3.74 -7.03 -12.78
CA GLN A 97 5.14 -6.77 -13.13
C GLN A 97 5.44 -7.29 -14.55
N VAL A 98 5.07 -8.53 -14.85
CA VAL A 98 5.26 -9.10 -16.19
C VAL A 98 4.51 -8.33 -17.28
N GLU A 99 3.29 -7.86 -16.98
CA GLU A 99 2.51 -7.02 -17.90
C GLU A 99 3.20 -5.66 -18.16
N LEU A 100 3.72 -5.01 -17.11
CA LEU A 100 4.44 -3.75 -17.19
C LEU A 100 5.77 -3.89 -17.93
N ASP A 101 6.52 -4.97 -17.69
CA ASP A 101 7.79 -5.23 -18.37
C ASP A 101 7.59 -5.37 -19.88
N LYS A 102 6.56 -6.12 -20.30
CA LYS A 102 6.19 -6.24 -21.73
C LYS A 102 5.76 -4.90 -22.34
N ALA A 103 5.02 -4.09 -21.58
CA ALA A 103 4.61 -2.77 -22.04
C ALA A 103 5.83 -1.84 -22.23
N ASN A 104 6.77 -1.87 -21.29
CA ASN A 104 8.02 -1.11 -21.38
C ASN A 104 8.83 -1.53 -22.61
N GLU A 105 9.01 -2.83 -22.86
CA GLU A 105 9.70 -3.31 -24.06
C GLU A 105 9.07 -2.80 -25.37
N ALA A 106 7.74 -2.72 -25.43
CA ALA A 106 7.02 -2.20 -26.59
C ALA A 106 7.25 -0.70 -26.77
N VAL A 107 7.26 0.06 -25.66
CA VAL A 107 7.57 1.50 -25.66
C VAL A 107 9.01 1.74 -26.08
N ASP A 108 9.97 1.01 -25.54
CA ASP A 108 11.40 1.14 -25.85
C ASP A 108 11.69 0.90 -27.34
N LYS A 109 11.08 -0.14 -27.93
CA LYS A 109 11.15 -0.38 -29.39
C LYS A 109 10.65 0.83 -30.18
N LYS A 110 9.57 1.46 -29.72
CA LYS A 110 9.00 2.62 -30.42
C LYS A 110 9.87 3.86 -30.28
N LEU A 111 10.45 4.08 -29.10
CA LEU A 111 11.40 5.18 -28.85
C LEU A 111 12.67 5.02 -29.71
N SER A 112 13.24 3.81 -29.77
CA SER A 112 14.41 3.54 -30.61
C SER A 112 14.16 3.84 -32.09
N ILE A 113 12.99 3.50 -32.63
CA ILE A 113 12.62 3.88 -34.01
C ILE A 113 12.64 5.40 -34.18
N TYR A 114 12.08 6.15 -33.23
CA TYR A 114 12.08 7.61 -33.30
C TYR A 114 13.49 8.20 -33.20
N GLU A 115 14.36 7.64 -32.37
CA GLU A 115 15.76 8.05 -32.27
C GLU A 115 16.52 7.83 -33.59
N SER A 116 16.33 6.68 -34.25
CA SER A 116 16.91 6.42 -35.57
C SER A 116 16.42 7.41 -36.63
N LEU A 117 15.12 7.73 -36.64
CA LEU A 117 14.55 8.72 -37.56
C LEU A 117 15.08 10.14 -37.33
N LEU A 118 15.25 10.54 -36.06
CA LEU A 118 15.77 11.86 -35.70
C LEU A 118 17.26 12.01 -36.02
N THR A 119 18.04 10.93 -35.88
CA THR A 119 19.49 10.94 -36.15
C THR A 119 19.84 10.75 -37.63
N GLY A 120 18.85 10.60 -38.50
CA GLY A 120 19.03 10.57 -39.95
C GLY A 120 19.79 9.35 -40.48
N ASN A 121 19.96 8.31 -39.65
CA ASN A 121 20.62 7.08 -40.03
C ASN A 121 19.56 5.98 -40.19
N PRO A 122 19.22 5.55 -41.41
CA PRO A 122 18.34 4.40 -41.60
C PRO A 122 19.08 3.16 -41.12
N ASN A 123 18.48 2.41 -40.19
CA ASN A 123 18.88 1.02 -39.89
C ASN A 123 18.78 0.16 -41.15
#